data_AF-A0A1M4M612-F1
#
_entry.id   AF-A0A1M4M612-F1
#
_cell.length_a   1.000
_cell.length_b   1.000
_cell.length_c   1.000
_cell.angle_alpha   90.00
_cell.angle_beta   90.00
_cell.angle_gamma   90.00
#
_symmetry.space_group_name_H-M   'P 1'
#
loop_
_entity.id
_entity.type
_entity.pdbx_description
1 polymer ?
#
loop_
_entity_poly.entity_id
_entity_poly.type
_entity_poly.pdbx_seq_one_letter_code
_entity_poly.pdbx_strand_id
1 'polypeptide(L)' 'MVSKEKLDRINFLARKSKESGLTAQEKEEQKFLRQEYLSAFRDNFRKQLDCIEIIDNNEKQKN' A
#
# COMPACT_ATOMS: atom_id res chain seq x y z
N MET A 1 -9.76 1.14 2.82
CA MET A 1 -9.03 1.52 1.59
C MET A 1 -8.89 3.02 1.59
N VAL A 2 -7.72 3.58 1.27
CA VAL A 2 -7.50 5.04 1.32
C VAL A 2 -8.21 5.74 0.16
N SER A 3 -8.77 6.92 0.42
CA SER A 3 -9.45 7.75 -0.60
C SER A 3 -8.52 8.15 -1.74
N LYS A 4 -9.08 8.25 -2.95
CA LYS A 4 -8.35 8.62 -4.17
C LYS A 4 -7.61 9.95 -4.05
N GLU A 5 -8.24 10.96 -3.42
CA GLU A 5 -7.61 12.26 -3.16
C GLU A 5 -6.31 12.17 -2.34
N LYS A 6 -6.28 11.32 -1.30
CA LYS A 6 -5.08 11.14 -0.48
C LYS A 6 -3.97 10.45 -1.28
N LEU A 7 -4.33 9.50 -2.14
CA LEU A 7 -3.38 8.85 -3.04
C LEU A 7 -2.78 9.84 -4.05
N ASP A 8 -3.62 10.68 -4.65
CA ASP A 8 -3.20 11.73 -5.58
C ASP A 8 -2.28 12.74 -4.90
N ARG A 9 -2.58 13.09 -3.65
CA ARG A 9 -1.72 13.96 -2.83
C ARG A 9 -0.36 13.32 -2.53
N ILE A 10 -0.31 12.03 -2.17
CA ILE A 10 0.94 11.29 -1.97
C ILE A 10 1.78 11.29 -3.26
N ASN A 11 1.15 11.06 -4.41
CA ASN A 11 1.82 11.07 -5.71
C ASN A 11 2.36 12.45 -6.08
N PHE A 12 1.57 13.50 -5.83
CA PHE A 12 2.00 14.88 -6.02
C PHE A 12 3.24 15.21 -5.20
N LEU A 13 3.20 14.93 -3.89
CA LEU A 13 4.34 15.15 -2.98
C LEU A 13 5.55 14.29 -3.39
N ALA A 14 5.34 13.06 -3.87
CA ALA A 14 6.42 12.21 -4.36
C ALA A 14 7.09 12.75 -5.63
N ARG A 15 6.31 13.31 -6.58
CA ARG A 15 6.86 13.98 -7.77
C ARG A 15 7.63 15.24 -7.40
N LYS A 16 7.04 16.08 -6.55
CA LYS A 16 7.68 17.30 -6.06
C LYS A 16 9.01 17.01 -5.35
N SER A 17 9.03 15.97 -4.50
CA SER A 17 10.26 15.50 -3.83
C SER A 17 11.38 15.13 -4.79
N LYS A 18 11.07 14.61 -5.98
CA LYS A 18 12.06 14.21 -6.99
C LYS A 18 12.56 15.39 -7.82
N GLU A 19 11.69 16.34 -8.14
CA GLU A 19 12.04 17.48 -9.01
C GLU A 19 12.72 18.62 -8.24
N SER A 20 12.11 19.07 -7.14
CA SER A 20 12.50 20.30 -6.43
C SER A 20 12.80 20.09 -4.95
N GLY A 21 12.55 18.88 -4.44
CA GLY A 21 12.63 18.58 -3.02
C GLY A 21 11.36 18.99 -2.27
N LEU A 22 11.22 18.51 -1.03
CA LEU A 22 10.09 18.83 -0.15
C LEU A 22 10.53 19.74 0.98
N THR A 23 9.65 20.69 1.30
CA THR A 23 9.76 21.48 2.53
C THR A 23 9.56 20.58 3.76
N ALA A 24 9.97 21.04 4.94
CA ALA A 24 9.80 20.26 6.18
C ALA A 24 8.33 19.89 6.46
N GLN A 25 7.41 20.83 6.23
CA GLN A 25 5.96 20.62 6.39
C GLN A 25 5.44 19.57 5.41
N GLU A 26 5.86 19.63 4.14
CA GLU A 26 5.43 18.66 3.14
C GLU A 26 6.01 17.26 3.39
N LYS A 27 7.21 17.15 3.98
CA LYS A 27 7.76 15.87 4.41
C LYS A 27 6.94 15.25 5.53
N GLU A 28 6.52 16.05 6.50
CA GLU A 28 5.60 15.59 7.55
C GLU A 28 4.25 15.15 6.97
N GLU A 29 3.66 15.96 6.09
CA GLU A 29 2.41 15.63 5.39
C GLU A 29 2.55 14.30 4.63
N GLN A 30 3.63 14.16 3.85
CA GLN A 30 3.89 12.94 3.09
C GLN A 30 4.07 11.72 4.00
N LYS A 31 4.76 11.87 5.13
CA LYS A 31 4.98 10.79 6.09
C LYS A 31 3.68 10.33 6.74
N PHE A 32 2.84 11.29 7.16
CA PHE A 32 1.52 11.03 7.72
C PHE A 32 0.63 10.28 6.72
N LEU A 33 0.51 10.81 5.50
CA LEU A 33 -0.31 10.20 4.45
C LEU A 33 0.18 8.79 4.08
N ARG A 34 1.51 8.57 4.04
CA ARG A 34 2.08 7.24 3.79
C ARG A 34 1.80 6.26 4.92
N GLN A 35 1.85 6.68 6.18
CA GLN A 35 1.50 5.81 7.31
C GLN A 35 0.04 5.38 7.25
N GLU A 36 -0.86 6.31 6.97
CA GLU A 36 -2.28 6.01 6.83
C GLU A 36 -2.54 5.02 5.68
N TYR A 37 -1.88 5.24 4.53
CA TYR A 37 -1.93 4.33 3.39
C TYR A 37 -1.41 2.93 3.74
N LEU A 38 -0.26 2.82 4.39
CA LEU A 38 0.32 1.54 4.77
C LEU A 38 -0.55 0.78 5.77
N SER A 39 -1.18 1.48 6.72
CA SER A 39 -2.11 0.84 7.66
C SER A 39 -3.30 0.23 6.92
N ALA A 40 -3.99 1.04 6.11
CA ALA A 40 -5.14 0.58 5.34
C ALA A 40 -4.77 -0.51 4.32
N PHE A 41 -3.57 -0.44 3.74
CA PHE A 41 -3.06 -1.45 2.83
C PHE A 41 -2.76 -2.77 3.55
N ARG A 42 -2.11 -2.73 4.73
CA ARG A 42 -1.83 -3.94 5.53
C ARG A 42 -3.11 -4.65 5.97
N ASP A 43 -4.11 -3.89 6.40
CA ASP A 43 -5.40 -4.47 6.79
C ASP A 43 -6.09 -5.16 5.62
N ASN A 44 -6.05 -4.56 4.44
CA ASN A 44 -6.60 -5.16 3.23
C ASN A 44 -5.77 -6.38 2.77
N PHE A 45 -4.45 -6.29 2.84
CA PHE A 45 -3.54 -7.36 2.44
C PHE A 45 -3.67 -8.57 3.37
N ARG A 46 -3.87 -8.37 4.67
CA ARG A 46 -4.13 -9.46 5.61
C ARG A 46 -5.43 -10.20 5.29
N LYS A 47 -6.50 -9.46 4.98
CA LYS A 47 -7.75 -10.07 4.50
C LYS A 47 -7.57 -10.87 3.21
N GLN A 48 -6.73 -10.37 2.29
CA GLN A 48 -6.41 -11.11 1.07
C GLN A 48 -5.63 -12.39 1.37
N LEU A 49 -4.66 -12.35 2.28
CA LEU A 49 -3.90 -13.53 2.73
C LEU A 49 -4.79 -14.57 3.43
N ASP A 50 -5.76 -14.13 4.24
CA ASP A 50 -6.72 -15.04 4.89
C ASP A 50 -7.62 -15.76 3.87
N CYS A 51 -7.79 -15.19 2.67
CA CYS A 51 -8.49 -15.81 1.55
C CYS A 51 -7.59 -16.70 0.66
N ILE A 52 -6.29 -16.80 0.95
CA ILE A 52 -5.39 -17.70 0.21
C ILE A 52 -5.54 -19.11 0.79
N GLU A 53 -6.25 -19.95 0.05
CA GLU A 53 -6.26 -21.39 0.28
C GLU A 53 -5.01 -22.02 -0.36
N ILE A 54 -4.18 -22.67 0.45
CA ILE A 54 -3.04 -23.44 -0.05
C ILE A 54 -3.62 -24.75 -0.62
N ILE A 55 -3.84 -24.78 -1.93
CA ILE A 55 -4.17 -26.02 -2.63
C ILE A 55 -2.88 -26.82 -2.77
N ASP A 56 -2.67 -27.79 -1.87
CA ASP A 56 -1.61 -28.77 -2.02
C ASP A 56 -2.03 -29.76 -3.12
N ASN A 57 -1.58 -29.51 -4.34
CA ASN A 57 -1.74 -30.42 -5.48
C ASN A 57 -0.82 -31.64 -5.32
N ASN A 58 -1.01 -32.42 -4.25
CA ASN A 58 -0.37 -33.71 -4.02
C ASN A 58 -1.28 -34.88 -4.44
N GLU A 59 -2.24 -34.65 -5.34
CA GLU A 59 -2.85 -35.73 -6.11
C GLU A 59 -1.89 -36.16 -7.23
N LYS A 60 -0.78 -36.79 -6.83
CA LYS A 60 -0.13 -37.77 -7.70
C LYS A 60 -1.15 -38.88 -7.91
N GLN A 61 -1.77 -38.83 -9.08
CA GLN A 61 -2.38 -39.92 -9.84
C GLN A 61 -2.25 -41.27 -9.12
N LYS A 62 -3.30 -41.67 -8.38
CA LYS A 62 -3.48 -43.06 -7.97
C LYS A 62 -4.41 -43.72 -8.99
N ASN A 63 -3.78 -44.61 -9.77
CA ASN A 63 -4.31 -45.70 -10.60
C ASN A 63 -5.29 -45.37 -11.72
#